data_AF-A0A9E0TNU0-F1
#
_entry.id   AF-A0A9E0TNU0-F1
#
_cell.length_a   1.000
_cell.length_b   1.000
_cell.length_c   1.000
_cell.angle_alpha   90.00
_cell.angle_beta   90.00
_cell.angle_gamma   90.00
#
_symmetry.space_group_name_H-M   'P 1'
#
loop_
_entity.id
_entity.type
_entity.pdbx_description
1 polymer ?
#
loop_
_entity_poly.entity_id
_entity_poly.type
_entity_poly.pdbx_seq_one_letter_code
_entity_poly.pdbx_strand_id
1 'polypeptide(L)'
;MASALPSQIIAGIGFTGRSGGMVKALGGFKKGHHTIPDAANEVTNAFLGKICAAELGEQAEALFQRVRTGLGYKRKDVTLTLASPQALLVAKDFTVELTYALEAADPARYAVTQLLHSLRSGELAQTEEFADIFAAMFSEITFGLKKGARVEAVIDVIEALDETAGLQVDYPADCRECTIAVEGVDAQVRCTGATLDIVFPRSGSPRELMASFAAVRGAFAVSKELAGLLE
;
A
#
# COMPACT_ATOMS: atom_id res chain seq x y z
N MET A 1 9.35 8.87 -22.33
CA MET A 1 10.38 7.93 -21.84
C MET A 1 10.14 7.75 -20.35
N ALA A 2 9.62 6.60 -19.93
CA ALA A 2 9.41 6.31 -18.52
C ALA A 2 10.79 6.11 -17.87
N SER A 3 11.14 6.96 -16.90
CA SER A 3 12.37 6.79 -16.14
C SER A 3 12.27 5.46 -15.38
N ALA A 4 13.28 4.60 -15.55
CA ALA A 4 13.44 3.44 -14.68
C ALA A 4 13.36 3.87 -13.21
N LEU A 5 12.78 3.02 -12.37
CA LEU A 5 12.75 3.27 -10.94
C LEU A 5 14.19 3.43 -10.44
N PRO A 6 14.48 4.47 -9.67
CA PRO A 6 15.83 4.76 -9.29
C PRO A 6 16.40 3.70 -8.35
N SER A 7 17.25 2.84 -8.91
CA SER A 7 17.70 1.60 -8.27
C SER A 7 18.81 1.81 -7.23
N GLN A 8 19.36 3.02 -7.08
CA GLN A 8 20.45 3.29 -6.14
C GLN A 8 19.95 3.52 -4.71
N ILE A 9 18.72 4.01 -4.55
CA ILE A 9 18.18 4.45 -3.24
C ILE A 9 16.95 3.64 -2.84
N ILE A 10 16.16 3.18 -3.81
CA ILE A 10 14.96 2.37 -3.55
C ILE A 10 15.33 0.89 -3.41
N ALA A 11 15.03 0.31 -2.25
CA ALA A 11 15.18 -1.11 -1.95
C ALA A 11 14.08 -1.96 -2.59
N GLY A 12 12.90 -1.38 -2.79
CA GLY A 12 11.75 -2.02 -3.44
C GLY A 12 10.56 -1.09 -3.48
N ILE A 13 9.55 -1.49 -4.27
CA ILE A 13 8.26 -0.81 -4.36
C ILE A 13 7.17 -1.74 -3.89
N GLY A 14 6.27 -1.19 -3.08
CA GLY A 14 5.00 -1.80 -2.72
C GLY A 14 3.83 -0.93 -3.14
N PHE A 15 2.68 -1.56 -3.33
CA PHE A 15 1.39 -0.90 -3.48
C PHE A 15 0.45 -1.41 -2.39
N THR A 16 -0.19 -0.50 -1.69
CA THR A 16 -1.09 -0.84 -0.58
C THR A 16 -2.51 -0.36 -0.88
N GLY A 17 -3.46 -1.28 -0.71
CA GLY A 17 -4.89 -1.06 -0.79
C GLY A 17 -5.50 -1.26 0.60
N ARG A 18 -6.43 -0.38 0.97
CA ARG A 18 -7.12 -0.46 2.25
C ARG A 18 -8.62 -0.37 2.01
N SER A 19 -9.34 -1.29 2.60
CA SER A 19 -10.80 -1.35 2.63
C SER A 19 -11.22 -1.92 3.97
N GLY A 20 -12.53 -2.06 4.22
CA GLY A 20 -12.98 -2.58 5.50
C GLY A 20 -14.50 -2.54 5.63
N GLY A 21 -14.98 -2.97 6.79
CA GLY A 21 -16.39 -3.05 7.06
C GLY A 21 -16.70 -3.34 8.52
N MET A 22 -17.98 -3.52 8.82
CA MET A 22 -18.42 -3.92 10.15
C MET A 22 -18.25 -5.43 10.32
N VAL A 23 -17.71 -5.87 11.46
CA VAL A 23 -17.55 -7.31 11.77
C VAL A 23 -18.87 -8.07 11.67
N LYS A 24 -19.97 -7.43 12.11
CA LYS A 24 -21.33 -8.01 12.05
C LYS A 24 -21.87 -8.23 10.63
N ALA A 25 -21.24 -7.66 9.61
CA ALA A 25 -21.64 -7.76 8.21
C ALA A 25 -20.94 -8.91 7.46
N LEU A 26 -19.87 -9.49 8.04
CA LEU A 26 -19.16 -10.65 7.48
C LEU A 26 -20.10 -11.86 7.40
N GLY A 27 -20.05 -12.60 6.28
CA GLY A 27 -20.94 -13.73 6.04
C GLY A 27 -20.88 -14.84 7.11
N GLY A 28 -19.73 -15.03 7.77
CA GLY A 28 -19.57 -15.99 8.87
C GLY A 28 -20.09 -15.52 10.24
N PHE A 29 -20.50 -14.26 10.39
CA PHE A 29 -21.02 -13.74 11.66
C PHE A 29 -22.46 -14.19 11.92
N LYS A 30 -22.69 -14.90 13.03
CA LYS A 30 -24.01 -15.44 13.40
C LYS A 30 -24.65 -14.61 14.51
N LYS A 31 -25.63 -13.78 14.16
CA LYS A 31 -26.38 -12.95 15.13
C LYS A 31 -27.00 -13.83 16.23
N GLY A 32 -26.82 -13.43 17.50
CA GLY A 32 -27.31 -14.17 18.67
C GLY A 32 -26.40 -15.30 19.15
N HIS A 33 -25.45 -15.74 18.32
CA HIS A 33 -24.43 -16.73 18.70
C HIS A 33 -23.04 -16.12 18.85
N HIS A 34 -22.75 -15.05 18.11
CA HIS A 34 -21.49 -14.33 18.19
C HIS A 34 -21.68 -12.95 18.82
N THR A 35 -20.64 -12.50 19.52
CA THR A 35 -20.54 -11.15 20.08
C THR A 35 -19.60 -10.33 19.22
N ILE A 36 -19.89 -9.04 19.08
CA ILE A 36 -18.99 -8.10 18.40
C ILE A 36 -17.74 -7.90 19.28
N PRO A 37 -16.51 -8.02 18.74
CA PRO A 37 -15.31 -7.75 19.51
C PRO A 37 -15.29 -6.33 20.08
N ASP A 38 -14.78 -6.21 21.29
CA ASP A 38 -14.59 -4.94 22.02
C ASP A 38 -13.10 -4.56 22.15
N ALA A 39 -12.20 -5.45 21.73
CA ALA A 39 -10.75 -5.24 21.67
C ALA A 39 -10.15 -5.92 20.43
N ALA A 40 -9.06 -5.37 19.90
CA ALA A 40 -8.26 -6.00 18.86
C ALA A 40 -7.03 -6.69 19.49
N ASN A 41 -7.12 -8.00 19.70
CA ASN A 41 -6.05 -8.86 20.18
C ASN A 41 -5.99 -10.19 19.39
N GLU A 42 -5.03 -11.06 19.71
CA GLU A 42 -4.83 -12.34 19.02
C GLU A 42 -6.08 -13.22 19.04
N VAL A 43 -6.79 -13.29 20.17
CA VAL A 43 -8.00 -14.13 20.32
C VAL A 43 -9.13 -13.62 19.45
N THR A 44 -9.39 -12.31 19.49
CA THR A 44 -10.44 -11.67 18.68
C THR A 44 -10.10 -11.67 17.18
N ASN A 45 -8.82 -11.59 16.82
CA ASN A 45 -8.39 -11.74 15.43
C ASN A 45 -8.48 -13.21 14.95
N ALA A 46 -8.22 -14.18 15.82
CA ALA A 46 -8.48 -15.59 15.50
C ALA A 46 -9.98 -15.86 15.30
N PHE A 47 -10.86 -15.18 16.05
CA PHE A 47 -12.30 -15.19 15.78
C PHE A 47 -12.63 -14.55 14.43
N LEU A 48 -12.08 -13.36 14.12
CA LEU A 48 -12.23 -12.72 12.81
C LEU A 48 -11.84 -13.67 11.67
N GLY A 49 -10.68 -14.33 11.79
CA GLY A 49 -10.21 -15.29 10.80
C GLY A 49 -11.17 -16.44 10.54
N LYS A 50 -11.94 -16.89 11.54
CA LYS A 50 -12.98 -17.91 11.33
C LYS A 50 -14.17 -17.38 10.54
N ILE A 51 -14.61 -16.15 10.83
CA ILE A 51 -15.84 -15.59 10.24
C ILE A 51 -15.63 -14.97 8.86
N CYS A 52 -14.41 -14.54 8.51
CA CYS A 52 -14.10 -14.01 7.18
C CYS A 52 -13.55 -15.06 6.20
N ALA A 53 -13.37 -16.32 6.63
CA ALA A 53 -12.67 -17.35 5.85
C ALA A 53 -13.27 -17.58 4.45
N ALA A 54 -14.60 -17.55 4.32
CA ALA A 54 -15.27 -17.73 3.04
C ALA A 54 -15.02 -16.55 2.09
N GLU A 55 -15.24 -15.31 2.57
CA GLU A 55 -15.02 -14.08 1.78
C GLU A 55 -13.55 -13.94 1.36
N LEU A 56 -12.61 -14.22 2.27
CA LEU A 56 -11.18 -14.25 1.96
C LEU A 56 -10.87 -15.28 0.87
N GLY A 57 -11.43 -16.50 0.98
CA GLY A 57 -11.24 -17.55 0.00
C GLY A 57 -11.76 -17.17 -1.39
N GLU A 58 -12.96 -16.61 -1.47
CA GLU A 58 -13.55 -16.14 -2.72
C GLU A 58 -12.74 -15.00 -3.34
N GLN A 59 -12.37 -13.99 -2.53
CA GLN A 59 -11.56 -12.86 -2.97
C GLN A 59 -10.19 -13.30 -3.49
N ALA A 60 -9.52 -14.20 -2.76
CA ALA A 60 -8.19 -14.69 -3.11
C ALA A 60 -8.21 -15.57 -4.36
N GLU A 61 -9.22 -16.45 -4.50
CA GLU A 61 -9.38 -17.28 -5.71
C GLU A 61 -9.70 -16.42 -6.94
N ALA A 62 -10.58 -15.42 -6.81
CA ALA A 62 -10.86 -14.47 -7.89
C ALA A 62 -9.60 -13.71 -8.31
N LEU A 63 -8.77 -13.26 -7.35
CA LEU A 63 -7.48 -12.64 -7.65
C LEU A 63 -6.53 -13.61 -8.35
N PHE A 64 -6.42 -14.86 -7.87
CA PHE A 64 -5.59 -15.89 -8.49
C PHE A 64 -5.97 -16.13 -9.95
N GLN A 65 -7.27 -16.30 -10.25
CA GLN A 65 -7.71 -16.54 -11.62
C GLN A 65 -7.47 -15.32 -12.53
N ARG A 66 -7.69 -14.10 -12.04
CA ARG A 66 -7.40 -12.86 -12.77
C ARG A 66 -5.90 -12.73 -13.08
N VAL A 67 -5.04 -12.89 -12.08
CA VAL A 67 -3.57 -12.85 -12.26
C VAL A 67 -3.10 -13.92 -13.23
N ARG A 68 -3.54 -15.17 -13.04
CA ARG A 68 -3.11 -16.30 -13.87
C ARG A 68 -3.52 -16.10 -15.33
N THR A 69 -4.75 -15.67 -15.56
CA THR A 69 -5.31 -15.54 -16.90
C THR A 69 -4.80 -14.27 -17.58
N GLY A 70 -4.86 -13.12 -16.91
CA GLY A 70 -4.47 -11.83 -17.46
C GLY A 70 -3.00 -11.73 -17.83
N LEU A 71 -2.10 -12.40 -17.10
CA LEU A 71 -0.66 -12.44 -17.40
C LEU A 71 -0.22 -13.70 -18.15
N GLY A 72 -1.16 -14.58 -18.53
CA GLY A 72 -0.85 -15.84 -19.21
C GLY A 72 0.06 -16.78 -18.40
N TYR A 73 0.02 -16.69 -17.08
CA TYR A 73 0.84 -17.52 -16.19
C TYR A 73 0.37 -18.97 -16.18
N LYS A 74 1.32 -19.90 -16.12
CA LYS A 74 1.04 -21.33 -15.97
C LYS A 74 0.84 -21.65 -14.50
N ARG A 75 0.26 -22.81 -14.20
CA ARG A 75 0.05 -23.31 -12.83
C ARG A 75 1.34 -23.36 -11.97
N LYS A 76 2.52 -23.44 -12.58
CA LYS A 76 3.81 -23.42 -11.86
C LYS A 76 4.35 -22.01 -11.57
N ASP A 77 3.80 -20.99 -12.23
CA ASP A 77 4.27 -19.60 -12.16
C ASP A 77 3.51 -18.80 -11.10
N VAL A 78 2.44 -19.36 -10.52
CA VAL A 78 1.62 -18.73 -9.50
C VAL A 78 1.12 -19.78 -8.49
N THR A 79 1.21 -19.44 -7.20
CA THR A 79 0.72 -20.25 -6.09
C THR A 79 -0.15 -19.38 -5.19
N LEU A 80 -1.26 -19.94 -4.70
CA LEU A 80 -2.10 -19.32 -3.68
C LEU A 80 -2.06 -20.16 -2.41
N THR A 81 -1.76 -19.52 -1.28
CA THR A 81 -1.81 -20.10 0.06
C THR A 81 -2.87 -19.37 0.88
N LEU A 82 -3.81 -20.13 1.45
CA LEU A 82 -4.86 -19.61 2.33
C LEU A 82 -4.56 -20.01 3.78
N ALA A 83 -4.44 -19.01 4.64
CA ALA A 83 -4.23 -19.15 6.08
C ALA A 83 -5.01 -18.04 6.80
N SER A 84 -6.33 -18.17 6.82
CA SER A 84 -7.23 -17.13 7.35
C SER A 84 -6.78 -16.61 8.73
N PRO A 85 -6.71 -15.29 8.95
CA PRO A 85 -7.29 -14.20 8.14
C PRO A 85 -6.42 -13.69 6.97
N GLN A 86 -5.42 -14.46 6.54
CA GLN A 86 -4.47 -14.07 5.50
C GLN A 86 -4.54 -14.97 4.26
N ALA A 87 -4.30 -14.37 3.10
CA ALA A 87 -4.03 -15.06 1.86
C ALA A 87 -2.76 -14.53 1.22
N LEU A 88 -1.94 -15.43 0.69
CA LEU A 88 -0.67 -15.11 0.03
C LEU A 88 -0.69 -15.67 -1.39
N LEU A 89 -0.65 -14.79 -2.39
CA LEU A 89 -0.44 -15.14 -3.78
C LEU A 89 1.00 -14.83 -4.14
N VAL A 90 1.78 -15.87 -4.45
CA VAL A 90 3.15 -15.74 -4.95
C VAL A 90 3.15 -16.02 -6.44
N ALA A 91 3.44 -15.01 -7.24
CA ALA A 91 3.68 -15.14 -8.67
C ALA A 91 5.20 -15.06 -8.95
N LYS A 92 5.62 -15.49 -10.13
CA LYS A 92 7.04 -15.49 -10.53
C LYS A 92 7.71 -14.09 -10.52
N ASP A 93 6.92 -13.02 -10.64
CA ASP A 93 7.41 -11.64 -10.78
C ASP A 93 6.93 -10.67 -9.68
N PHE A 94 6.05 -11.12 -8.77
CA PHE A 94 5.53 -10.30 -7.66
C PHE A 94 4.79 -11.17 -6.62
N THR A 95 4.51 -10.58 -5.47
CA THR A 95 3.69 -11.18 -4.41
C THR A 95 2.50 -10.27 -4.09
N VAL A 96 1.34 -10.86 -3.79
CA VAL A 96 0.18 -10.14 -3.24
C VAL A 96 -0.26 -10.80 -1.95
N GLU A 97 -0.40 -10.00 -0.89
CA GLU A 97 -0.95 -10.38 0.40
C GLU A 97 -2.33 -9.74 0.59
N LEU A 98 -3.27 -10.52 1.11
CA LEU A 98 -4.57 -10.05 1.61
C LEU A 98 -4.62 -10.35 3.09
N THR A 99 -4.83 -9.34 3.93
CA THR A 99 -4.92 -9.50 5.39
C THR A 99 -6.19 -8.86 5.93
N TYR A 100 -7.01 -9.64 6.63
CA TYR A 100 -8.11 -9.15 7.43
C TYR A 100 -7.64 -8.97 8.88
N ALA A 101 -7.90 -7.82 9.47
CA ALA A 101 -7.58 -7.55 10.87
C ALA A 101 -8.63 -6.64 11.51
N LEU A 102 -8.87 -6.78 12.80
CA LEU A 102 -9.70 -5.84 13.54
C LEU A 102 -9.02 -4.47 13.61
N GLU A 103 -9.81 -3.40 13.47
CA GLU A 103 -9.30 -2.05 13.66
C GLU A 103 -9.05 -1.81 15.16
N ALA A 104 -7.82 -1.46 15.56
CA ALA A 104 -7.48 -1.29 16.97
C ALA A 104 -8.27 -0.16 17.64
N ALA A 105 -8.58 0.90 16.90
CA ALA A 105 -9.35 2.04 17.38
C ALA A 105 -10.87 1.78 17.44
N ASP A 106 -11.38 0.84 16.63
CA ASP A 106 -12.78 0.42 16.63
C ASP A 106 -12.89 -1.09 16.34
N PRO A 107 -12.79 -1.94 17.38
CA PRO A 107 -12.82 -3.40 17.20
C PRO A 107 -14.15 -3.97 16.67
N ALA A 108 -15.21 -3.15 16.57
CA ALA A 108 -16.43 -3.53 15.87
C ALA A 108 -16.27 -3.54 14.34
N ARG A 109 -15.15 -3.01 13.85
CA ARG A 109 -14.76 -2.92 12.45
C ARG A 109 -13.55 -3.80 12.15
N TYR A 110 -13.45 -4.19 10.89
CA TYR A 110 -12.27 -4.84 10.35
C TYR A 110 -11.76 -4.04 9.15
N ALA A 111 -10.44 -4.07 8.97
CA ALA A 111 -9.76 -3.61 7.78
C ALA A 111 -9.31 -4.81 6.95
N VAL A 112 -9.33 -4.64 5.64
CA VAL A 112 -8.65 -5.51 4.67
C VAL A 112 -7.51 -4.71 4.07
N THR A 113 -6.29 -5.20 4.28
CA THR A 113 -5.09 -4.64 3.64
C THR A 113 -4.69 -5.55 2.49
N GLN A 114 -4.57 -4.97 1.29
CA GLN A 114 -3.98 -5.61 0.13
C GLN A 114 -2.59 -5.05 -0.10
N LEU A 115 -1.56 -5.88 -0.05
CA LEU A 115 -0.18 -5.46 -0.28
C LEU A 115 0.37 -6.18 -1.50
N LEU A 116 0.73 -5.42 -2.54
CA LEU A 116 1.51 -5.93 -3.67
C LEU A 116 2.96 -5.49 -3.50
N HIS A 117 3.88 -6.44 -3.56
CA HIS A 117 5.30 -6.16 -3.34
C HIS A 117 6.19 -7.17 -4.06
N SER A 118 7.50 -7.08 -3.81
CA SER A 118 8.51 -7.95 -4.42
C SER A 118 8.43 -7.98 -5.96
N LEU A 119 8.08 -6.83 -6.54
CA LEU A 119 8.07 -6.61 -7.97
C LEU A 119 9.48 -6.83 -8.53
N ARG A 120 9.60 -7.77 -9.46
CA ARG A 120 10.86 -8.04 -10.15
C ARG A 120 11.26 -6.92 -11.11
N SER A 121 10.27 -6.23 -11.68
CA SER A 121 10.47 -5.09 -12.59
C SER A 121 9.35 -4.07 -12.42
N GLY A 122 9.72 -2.78 -12.39
CA GLY A 122 8.76 -1.68 -12.41
C GLY A 122 8.04 -1.51 -13.76
N GLU A 123 8.57 -2.11 -14.84
CA GLU A 123 7.91 -2.09 -16.15
C GLU A 123 6.60 -2.88 -16.13
N LEU A 124 6.56 -3.98 -15.36
CA LEU A 124 5.34 -4.78 -15.19
C LEU A 124 4.20 -3.96 -14.59
N ALA A 125 4.51 -3.10 -13.62
CA ALA A 125 3.51 -2.22 -12.98
C ALA A 125 2.93 -1.16 -13.94
N GLN A 126 3.54 -0.96 -15.11
CA GLN A 126 3.10 0.00 -16.11
C GLN A 126 2.36 -0.61 -17.31
N THR A 127 2.23 -1.94 -17.38
CA THR A 127 1.49 -2.57 -18.49
C THR A 127 -0.02 -2.44 -18.32
N GLU A 128 -0.76 -2.56 -19.42
CA GLU A 128 -2.23 -2.49 -19.41
C GLU A 128 -2.85 -3.69 -18.71
N GLU A 129 -2.31 -4.89 -18.96
CA GLU A 129 -2.80 -6.13 -18.36
C GLU A 129 -2.68 -6.07 -16.83
N PHE A 130 -1.57 -5.52 -16.32
CA PHE A 130 -1.37 -5.36 -14.89
C PHE A 130 -2.30 -4.28 -14.30
N ALA A 131 -2.52 -3.18 -15.03
CA ALA A 131 -3.46 -2.15 -14.62
C ALA A 131 -4.90 -2.69 -14.52
N ASP A 132 -5.32 -3.52 -15.48
CA ASP A 132 -6.65 -4.12 -15.51
C ASP A 132 -6.86 -5.14 -14.38
N ILE A 133 -5.86 -5.98 -14.09
CA ILE A 133 -5.93 -6.97 -13.00
C ILE A 133 -6.13 -6.30 -11.64
N PHE A 134 -5.44 -5.17 -11.43
CA PHE A 134 -5.38 -4.45 -10.16
C PHE A 134 -6.16 -3.12 -10.17
N ALA A 135 -7.10 -2.97 -11.09
CA ALA A 135 -7.90 -1.77 -11.22
C ALA A 135 -8.56 -1.38 -9.89
N ALA A 136 -8.40 -0.11 -9.51
CA ALA A 136 -8.93 0.49 -8.28
C ALA A 136 -8.56 -0.25 -6.97
N MET A 137 -7.48 -1.03 -6.95
CA MET A 137 -7.11 -1.82 -5.77
C MET A 137 -6.27 -1.05 -4.75
N PHE A 138 -5.41 -0.14 -5.19
CA PHE A 138 -4.38 0.46 -4.33
C PHE A 138 -4.59 1.95 -4.15
N SER A 139 -4.37 2.45 -2.94
CA SER A 139 -4.43 3.87 -2.60
C SER A 139 -3.08 4.41 -2.13
N GLU A 140 -2.04 3.59 -2.09
CA GLU A 140 -0.73 3.94 -1.54
C GLU A 140 0.38 3.31 -2.37
N ILE A 141 1.43 4.08 -2.68
CA ILE A 141 2.72 3.56 -3.17
C ILE A 141 3.73 3.69 -2.03
N THR A 142 4.43 2.60 -1.72
CA THR A 142 5.51 2.59 -0.73
C THR A 142 6.85 2.37 -1.41
N PHE A 143 7.80 3.27 -1.14
CA PHE A 143 9.20 3.12 -1.52
C PHE A 143 10.02 2.77 -0.28
N GLY A 144 10.59 1.57 -0.24
CA GLY A 144 11.56 1.22 0.80
C GLY A 144 12.91 1.88 0.52
N LEU A 145 13.52 2.54 1.50
CA LEU A 145 14.79 3.25 1.33
C LEU A 145 15.96 2.36 1.76
N LYS A 146 16.96 2.14 0.90
CA LYS A 146 18.12 1.26 1.18
C LYS A 146 18.96 1.72 2.37
N LYS A 147 19.11 3.04 2.53
CA LYS A 147 19.91 3.65 3.60
C LYS A 147 19.04 4.37 4.65
N GLY A 148 17.73 4.36 4.46
CA GLY A 148 16.81 5.24 5.16
C GLY A 148 17.02 6.72 4.84
N ALA A 149 16.21 7.56 5.48
CA ALA A 149 16.32 9.01 5.52
C ALA A 149 16.31 9.46 6.99
N ARG A 150 16.99 10.56 7.29
CA ARG A 150 16.84 11.24 8.58
C ARG A 150 15.63 12.17 8.47
N VAL A 151 14.55 11.85 9.17
CA VAL A 151 13.27 12.56 9.04
C VAL A 151 13.44 14.05 9.37
N GLU A 152 14.22 14.36 10.40
CA GLU A 152 14.56 15.74 10.80
C GLU A 152 15.23 16.50 9.66
N ALA A 153 16.15 15.87 8.93
CA ALA A 153 16.81 16.51 7.80
C ALA A 153 15.84 16.77 6.63
N VAL A 154 14.81 15.93 6.46
CA VAL A 154 13.76 16.16 5.46
C VAL A 154 12.88 17.34 5.87
N ILE A 155 12.52 17.41 7.14
CA ILE A 155 11.77 18.54 7.73
C ILE A 155 12.56 19.84 7.55
N ASP A 156 13.82 19.88 8.02
CA ASP A 156 14.70 21.04 7.96
C ASP A 156 14.85 21.56 6.52
N VAL A 157 14.99 20.65 5.54
CA VAL A 157 15.08 21.02 4.13
C VAL A 157 13.82 21.69 3.65
N ILE A 158 12.63 21.18 4.00
CA ILE A 158 11.35 21.76 3.57
C ILE A 158 11.10 23.11 4.24
N GLU A 159 11.37 23.22 5.54
CA GLU A 159 11.21 24.48 6.29
C GLU A 159 12.19 25.58 5.83
N ALA A 160 13.34 25.20 5.26
CA ALA A 160 14.30 26.13 4.69
C ALA A 160 13.93 26.60 3.26
N LEU A 161 12.91 26.02 2.62
CA LEU A 161 12.45 26.47 1.31
C LEU A 161 11.63 27.76 1.43
N ASP A 162 11.68 28.60 0.40
CA ASP A 162 10.79 29.76 0.29
C ASP A 162 9.32 29.32 0.22
N GLU A 163 8.40 30.13 0.77
CA GLU A 163 6.95 29.85 0.76
C GLU A 163 6.39 29.59 -0.66
N THR A 164 7.07 30.09 -1.68
CA THR A 164 6.72 29.86 -3.09
C THR A 164 7.02 28.45 -3.61
N ALA A 165 7.70 27.61 -2.82
CA ALA A 165 8.03 26.23 -3.19
C ALA A 165 6.81 25.29 -3.17
N GLY A 166 5.68 25.71 -2.56
CA GLY A 166 4.44 24.95 -2.57
C GLY A 166 4.51 23.63 -1.79
N LEU A 167 5.44 23.52 -0.83
CA LEU A 167 5.61 22.35 0.02
C LEU A 167 5.28 22.70 1.47
N GLN A 168 4.47 21.87 2.12
CA GLN A 168 4.14 21.98 3.54
C GLN A 168 4.48 20.68 4.24
N VAL A 169 5.02 20.76 5.45
CA VAL A 169 5.39 19.59 6.26
C VAL A 169 4.69 19.64 7.62
N ASP A 170 4.15 18.51 8.05
CA ASP A 170 3.55 18.28 9.37
C ASP A 170 4.23 17.09 10.04
N TYR A 171 4.50 17.18 11.35
CA TYR A 171 5.24 16.16 12.08
C TYR A 171 4.95 16.21 13.59
N PRO A 172 5.01 15.07 14.30
CA PRO A 172 4.97 15.03 15.75
C PRO A 172 6.26 15.59 16.37
N ALA A 173 6.20 16.01 17.63
CA ALA A 173 7.34 16.63 18.33
C ALA A 173 8.60 15.74 18.46
N ASP A 174 8.46 14.42 18.30
CA ASP A 174 9.57 13.47 18.31
C ASP A 174 10.19 13.23 16.92
N CYS A 175 9.66 13.88 15.88
CA CYS A 175 10.11 13.81 14.49
C CYS A 175 10.26 12.37 13.95
N ARG A 176 9.52 11.40 14.49
CA ARG A 176 9.63 9.99 14.08
C ARG A 176 9.16 9.73 12.65
N GLU A 177 8.30 10.62 12.14
CA GLU A 177 7.74 10.61 10.79
C GLU A 177 7.39 12.05 10.40
N CYS A 178 7.24 12.32 9.12
CA CYS A 178 6.65 13.57 8.64
C CYS A 178 5.69 13.32 7.49
N THR A 179 4.68 14.18 7.36
CA THR A 179 3.74 14.21 6.23
C THR A 179 3.96 15.47 5.43
N ILE A 180 4.13 15.33 4.13
CA ILE A 180 4.44 16.40 3.20
C ILE A 180 3.24 16.55 2.24
N ALA A 181 2.69 17.75 2.18
CA ALA A 181 1.68 18.14 1.21
C ALA A 181 2.32 19.00 0.12
N VAL A 182 1.91 18.77 -1.12
CA VAL A 182 2.40 19.50 -2.30
C VAL A 182 1.24 20.27 -2.92
N GLU A 183 1.39 21.57 -3.11
CA GLU A 183 0.38 22.41 -3.73
C GLU A 183 0.05 21.90 -5.15
N GLY A 184 -1.24 21.75 -5.45
CA GLY A 184 -1.72 21.29 -6.74
C GLY A 184 -1.60 19.77 -6.97
N VAL A 185 -1.11 18.99 -6.01
CA VAL A 185 -1.08 17.52 -6.07
C VAL A 185 -2.02 16.94 -5.03
N ASP A 186 -3.00 16.17 -5.50
CA ASP A 186 -3.99 15.50 -4.64
C ASP A 186 -3.43 14.18 -4.08
N ALA A 187 -2.33 14.27 -3.32
CA ALA A 187 -1.67 13.17 -2.63
C ALA A 187 -0.87 13.69 -1.42
N GLN A 188 -0.69 12.85 -0.41
CA GLN A 188 0.17 13.13 0.75
C GLN A 188 1.39 12.21 0.73
N VAL A 189 2.57 12.75 1.06
CA VAL A 189 3.80 11.97 1.16
C VAL A 189 4.16 11.78 2.62
N ARG A 190 4.19 10.54 3.12
CA ARG A 190 4.61 10.21 4.47
C ARG A 190 6.04 9.65 4.45
N CYS A 191 6.94 10.26 5.19
CA CYS A 191 8.31 9.76 5.39
C CYS A 191 8.45 9.20 6.80
N THR A 192 8.82 7.92 6.92
CA THR A 192 9.05 7.25 8.23
C THR A 192 10.53 7.08 8.54
N GLY A 193 11.41 7.63 7.69
CA GLY A 193 12.83 7.36 7.68
C GLY A 193 13.20 6.01 7.08
N ALA A 194 12.36 4.97 7.18
CA ALA A 194 12.59 3.69 6.49
C ALA A 194 11.88 3.62 5.13
N THR A 195 10.71 4.24 5.03
CA THR A 195 9.89 4.28 3.83
C THR A 195 9.51 5.70 3.47
N LEU A 196 9.24 5.88 2.18
CA LEU A 196 8.50 7.01 1.68
C LEU A 196 7.20 6.48 1.06
N ASP A 197 6.08 6.81 1.68
CA ASP A 197 4.75 6.38 1.25
C ASP A 197 4.04 7.56 0.60
N ILE A 198 3.41 7.35 -0.56
CA ILE A 198 2.53 8.33 -1.18
C ILE A 198 1.11 7.81 -1.08
N VAL A 199 0.28 8.55 -0.37
CA VAL A 199 -1.11 8.22 -0.07
C VAL A 199 -2.01 9.05 -0.97
N PHE A 200 -2.83 8.37 -1.77
CA PHE A 200 -3.77 8.95 -2.69
C PHE A 200 -5.19 8.88 -2.12
N PRO A 201 -6.04 9.89 -2.36
CA PRO A 201 -7.40 9.95 -1.83
C PRO A 201 -8.35 8.95 -2.50
N ARG A 202 -7.99 8.45 -3.69
CA ARG A 202 -8.76 7.46 -4.44
C ARG A 202 -7.88 6.28 -4.79
N SER A 203 -8.46 5.09 -4.68
CA SER A 203 -7.79 3.88 -5.14
C SER A 203 -7.70 3.86 -6.66
N GLY A 204 -6.56 3.39 -7.17
CA GLY A 204 -6.26 3.22 -8.57
C GLY A 204 -5.47 1.93 -8.82
N SER A 205 -5.12 1.73 -10.07
CA SER A 205 -4.18 0.70 -10.51
C SER A 205 -2.73 1.13 -10.25
N PRO A 206 -1.77 0.18 -10.21
CA PRO A 206 -0.35 0.50 -10.10
C PRO A 206 0.14 1.54 -11.11
N ARG A 207 -0.33 1.43 -12.37
CA ARG A 207 0.03 2.36 -13.45
C ARG A 207 -0.47 3.78 -13.18
N GLU A 208 -1.72 3.94 -12.73
CA GLU A 208 -2.30 5.25 -12.41
C GLU A 208 -1.59 5.92 -11.22
N LEU A 209 -1.27 5.13 -10.18
CA LEU A 209 -0.54 5.66 -9.04
C LEU A 209 0.88 6.05 -9.43
N MET A 210 1.57 5.26 -10.26
CA MET A 210 2.91 5.60 -10.76
C MET A 210 2.91 6.86 -11.62
N ALA A 211 1.86 7.07 -12.41
CA ALA A 211 1.69 8.31 -13.17
C ALA A 211 1.49 9.52 -12.24
N SER A 212 0.69 9.35 -11.19
CA SER A 212 0.42 10.40 -10.20
C SER A 212 1.67 10.72 -9.36
N PHE A 213 2.47 9.72 -9.05
CA PHE A 213 3.78 9.87 -8.41
C PHE A 213 4.74 10.76 -9.22
N ALA A 214 4.68 10.75 -10.56
CA ALA A 214 5.54 11.60 -11.36
C ALA A 214 5.35 13.10 -11.07
N ALA A 215 4.15 13.53 -10.67
CA ALA A 215 3.87 14.90 -10.24
C ALA A 215 4.54 15.22 -8.89
N VAL A 216 4.44 14.31 -7.91
CA VAL A 216 5.14 14.42 -6.61
C VAL A 216 6.64 14.53 -6.82
N ARG A 217 7.22 13.67 -7.66
CA ARG A 217 8.65 13.72 -7.97
C ARG A 217 9.06 15.04 -8.62
N GLY A 218 8.22 15.58 -9.51
CA GLY A 218 8.45 16.89 -10.12
C GLY A 218 8.54 18.01 -9.07
N ALA A 219 7.68 17.97 -8.05
CA ALA A 219 7.74 18.93 -6.94
C ALA A 219 8.96 18.75 -6.05
N PHE A 220 9.42 17.51 -5.82
CA PHE A 220 10.60 17.24 -4.99
C PHE A 220 11.92 17.63 -5.68
N ALA A 221 11.91 17.84 -7.00
CA ALA A 221 13.08 18.26 -7.76
C ALA A 221 13.59 19.68 -7.40
N VAL A 222 12.84 20.43 -6.57
CA VAL A 222 13.23 21.77 -6.10
C VAL A 222 14.47 21.75 -5.19
N SER A 223 14.78 20.62 -4.55
CA SER A 223 15.97 20.41 -3.72
C SER A 223 16.68 19.12 -4.15
N LYS A 224 18.02 19.13 -4.15
CA LYS A 224 18.82 17.93 -4.46
C LYS A 224 18.63 16.85 -3.40
N GLU A 225 18.48 17.26 -2.15
CA GLU A 225 18.26 16.39 -1.00
C GLU A 225 16.90 15.68 -1.10
N LEU A 226 15.84 16.42 -1.45
CA LEU A 226 14.49 15.84 -1.66
C LEU A 226 14.42 14.99 -2.93
N ALA A 227 15.02 15.45 -4.03
CA ALA A 227 15.13 14.68 -5.27
C ALA A 227 15.83 13.34 -5.01
N GLY A 228 16.90 13.34 -4.21
CA GLY A 228 17.64 12.15 -3.82
C GLY A 228 16.84 11.13 -2.99
N LEU A 229 15.65 11.45 -2.50
CA LEU A 229 14.75 10.44 -1.89
C LEU A 229 13.98 9.63 -2.94
N LEU A 230 13.90 10.16 -4.16
CA LEU A 230 13.07 9.68 -5.25
C LEU A 230 13.86 9.41 -6.56
N GLU A 231 15.20 9.47 -6.48
CA GLU A 231 16.22 9.28 -7.55
C GLU A 231 17.27 8.20 -7.23
#